data_AF-A0A6G3WUN0-F1
#
_entry.id   AF-A0A6G3WUN0-F1
#
_cell.length_a   1.000
_cell.length_b   1.000
_cell.length_c   1.000
_cell.angle_alpha   90.00
_cell.angle_beta   90.00
_cell.angle_gamma   90.00
#
_symmetry.space_group_name_H-M   'P 1'
#
loop_
_entity.id
_entity.type
_entity.pdbx_description
1 polymer ?
#
loop_
_entity_poly.entity_id
_entity_poly.type
_entity_poly.pdbx_seq_one_letter_code
_entity_poly.pdbx_strand_id
1 'polypeptide(L)'
;AAGRAAQELGIRRAEFELAVHLGLIAVVGAPGGGRPRVHEEEIARLREQPGFPDGLAERVRTVGTAEGAALLDIAPARFTRLARAGCVSPVTFYLNRYRA
;
A
#
# COMPACT_ATOMS: atom_id res chain seq x y z
N ALA A 1 -8.39 -6.31 -14.84
CA ALA A 1 -8.09 -4.89 -14.64
C ALA A 1 -6.98 -4.71 -13.60
N ALA A 2 -7.24 -4.78 -12.28
CA ALA A 2 -6.19 -4.62 -11.26
C ALA A 2 -4.95 -5.54 -11.41
N GLY A 3 -5.11 -6.81 -11.79
CA GLY A 3 -3.96 -7.71 -12.00
C GLY A 3 -3.08 -7.33 -13.20
N ARG A 4 -3.67 -6.79 -14.28
CA ARG A 4 -2.93 -6.32 -15.46
C ARG A 4 -2.23 -5.01 -15.16
N ALA A 5 -2.92 -4.07 -14.52
CA ALA A 5 -2.33 -2.79 -14.13
C ALA A 5 -1.17 -2.97 -13.13
N ALA A 6 -1.32 -3.84 -12.12
CA ALA A 6 -0.23 -4.16 -11.19
C ALA A 6 0.99 -4.75 -11.93
N GLN A 7 0.76 -5.64 -12.90
CA GLN A 7 1.82 -6.19 -13.73
C GLN A 7 2.50 -5.13 -14.61
N GLU A 8 1.71 -4.25 -15.25
CA GLU A 8 2.24 -3.15 -16.06
C GLU A 8 3.00 -2.11 -15.24
N LEU A 9 2.65 -1.97 -13.95
CA LEU A 9 3.32 -1.10 -13.00
C LEU A 9 4.48 -1.78 -12.26
N GLY A 10 4.70 -3.09 -12.45
CA GLY A 10 5.80 -3.82 -11.81
C GLY A 10 5.68 -3.99 -10.29
N ILE A 11 4.49 -3.81 -9.70
CA ILE A 11 4.27 -3.88 -8.25
C ILE A 11 3.39 -5.08 -7.86
N ARG A 12 3.46 -5.49 -6.59
CA ARG A 12 2.63 -6.59 -6.07
C ARG A 12 1.16 -6.17 -6.05
N ARG A 13 0.25 -7.15 -6.13
CA ARG A 13 -1.20 -6.89 -6.10
C ARG A 13 -1.63 -6.14 -4.83
N ALA A 14 -1.09 -6.50 -3.67
CA ALA A 14 -1.41 -5.84 -2.41
C ALA A 14 -0.93 -4.38 -2.37
N GLU A 15 0.27 -4.11 -2.91
CA GLU A 15 0.83 -2.77 -3.07
C GLU A 15 -0.02 -1.91 -4.00
N PHE A 16 -0.49 -2.50 -5.11
CA PHE A 16 -1.42 -1.83 -6.03
C PHE A 16 -2.74 -1.46 -5.35
N GLU A 17 -3.36 -2.40 -4.63
CA GLU A 17 -4.61 -2.14 -3.91
C GLU A 17 -4.42 -1.04 -2.85
N LEU A 18 -3.30 -1.06 -2.14
CA LEU A 18 -2.94 -0.02 -1.18
C LEU A 18 -2.69 1.33 -1.86
N ALA A 19 -1.99 1.35 -3.00
CA ALA A 19 -1.74 2.57 -3.77
C ALA A 19 -3.05 3.23 -4.25
N VAL A 20 -4.03 2.43 -4.67
CA VAL A 20 -5.37 2.91 -5.02
C VAL A 20 -6.09 3.45 -3.78
N HIS A 21 -6.04 2.73 -2.65
CA HIS A 21 -6.68 3.17 -1.41
C HIS A 21 -6.10 4.49 -0.87
N LEU A 22 -4.79 4.68 -1.01
CA LEU A 22 -4.07 5.90 -0.63
C LEU A 22 -4.20 7.03 -1.67
N GLY A 23 -4.90 6.81 -2.79
CA GLY A 23 -5.08 7.80 -3.86
C GLY A 23 -3.81 8.08 -4.68
N LEU A 24 -2.81 7.20 -4.61
CA LEU A 24 -1.57 7.30 -5.38
C LEU A 24 -1.74 6.88 -6.85
N ILE A 25 -2.74 6.03 -7.12
CA ILE A 25 -3.13 5.61 -8.47
C ILE A 25 -4.58 6.03 -8.69
N ALA A 26 -4.79 6.88 -9.70
CA ALA A 26 -6.13 7.24 -10.13
C ALA A 26 -6.79 6.03 -10.82
N VAL A 27 -7.95 5.63 -10.31
CA VAL A 27 -8.79 4.59 -10.92
C VAL A 27 -10.12 5.17 -11.34
N VAL A 28 -10.62 4.74 -12.48
CA VAL A 28 -12.00 4.98 -12.88
C VAL A 28 -12.83 3.80 -12.39
N GLY A 29 -13.80 4.10 -11.53
CA GLY A 29 -14.80 3.15 -11.09
C GLY A 29 -15.62 2.70 -12.28
N ALA A 30 -15.81 1.39 -12.44
CA ALA A 30 -16.78 0.91 -13.42
C ALA A 30 -18.20 1.22 -12.90
N PRO A 31 -19.08 1.79 -13.73
CA PRO A 31 -20.49 1.92 -13.37
C PRO A 31 -21.04 0.55 -12.95
N GLY A 32 -21.66 0.46 -11.78
CA GLY A 32 -22.23 -0.80 -11.26
C GLY A 32 -21.28 -1.70 -10.46
N GLY A 33 -20.19 -1.18 -9.88
CA GLY A 33 -19.36 -1.93 -8.92
C GLY A 33 -18.37 -2.90 -9.56
N GLY A 34 -18.08 -2.73 -10.85
CA GLY A 34 -17.05 -3.50 -11.54
C GLY A 34 -15.63 -3.19 -11.04
N ARG A 35 -14.68 -4.08 -11.34
CA ARG A 35 -13.28 -3.96 -10.92
C ARG A 35 -12.69 -2.61 -11.38
N PRO A 36 -11.99 -1.85 -10.51
CA PRO A 36 -11.37 -0.59 -10.86
C PRO A 36 -10.46 -0.73 -12.09
N ARG A 37 -10.55 0.24 -13.02
CA ARG A 37 -9.68 0.31 -14.19
C ARG A 37 -8.74 1.50 -14.05
N VAL A 38 -7.48 1.29 -14.41
CA VAL A 38 -6.47 2.34 -14.50
C VAL A 38 -6.42 2.76 -15.96
N HIS A 39 -6.48 4.07 -16.24
CA HIS A 39 -6.30 4.57 -17.60
C HIS A 39 -4.85 4.39 -18.06
N GLU A 40 -4.65 4.19 -19.36
CA GLU A 40 -3.30 4.05 -19.93
C GLU A 40 -2.46 5.32 -19.70
N GLU A 41 -3.09 6.50 -19.75
CA GLU A 41 -2.46 7.79 -19.42
C GLU A 41 -1.93 7.83 -17.97
N GLU A 42 -2.65 7.24 -17.03
CA GLU A 42 -2.22 7.14 -15.63
C GLU A 42 -1.01 6.21 -15.50
N ILE A 43 -1.00 5.09 -16.23
CA ILE A 43 0.13 4.16 -16.25
C ILE A 43 1.36 4.85 -16.85
N ALA A 44 1.20 5.59 -17.95
CA ALA A 44 2.26 6.37 -18.57
C ALA A 44 2.83 7.41 -17.59
N ARG A 45 1.96 8.20 -16.95
CA ARG A 45 2.36 9.19 -15.93
C ARG A 45 3.17 8.57 -14.80
N LEU A 46 2.76 7.40 -14.30
CA LEU A 46 3.47 6.71 -13.22
C LEU A 46 4.84 6.19 -13.68
N ARG A 47 4.94 5.67 -14.92
CA ARG A 47 6.20 5.21 -15.50
C ARG A 47 7.22 6.33 -15.74
N GLU A 48 6.74 7.54 -16.00
CA GLU A 48 7.59 8.72 -16.18
C GLU A 48 8.08 9.31 -14.85
N GLN A 49 7.58 8.84 -13.70
CA GLN A 49 8.07 9.33 -12.40
C GLN A 49 9.51 8.85 -12.14
N PRO A 50 10.37 9.74 -11.62
CA PRO A 50 11.73 9.35 -11.26
C PRO A 50 11.70 8.25 -10.20
N GLY A 51 12.52 7.23 -10.41
CA GLY A 51 12.59 6.06 -9.53
C GLY A 51 11.51 5.01 -9.79
N PHE A 52 10.72 5.10 -10.85
CA PHE A 52 9.80 4.02 -11.21
C PHE A 52 10.54 2.70 -11.55
N PRO A 53 10.05 1.52 -11.13
CA PRO A 53 8.84 1.30 -10.29
C PRO A 53 9.11 1.42 -8.78
N ASP A 54 10.38 1.36 -8.36
CA ASP A 54 10.78 1.22 -6.95
C ASP A 54 10.28 2.36 -6.06
N GLY A 55 10.23 3.59 -6.57
CA GLY A 55 9.72 4.75 -5.84
C GLY A 55 8.22 4.66 -5.53
N LEU A 56 7.42 4.07 -6.42
CA LEU A 56 6.01 3.80 -6.13
C LEU A 56 5.89 2.67 -5.12
N ALA A 57 6.64 1.58 -5.30
CA ALA A 57 6.67 0.45 -4.37
C ALA A 57 7.09 0.89 -2.96
N GLU A 58 8.07 1.79 -2.85
CA GLU A 58 8.55 2.31 -1.58
C GLU A 58 7.48 3.08 -0.82
N ARG A 59 6.72 3.93 -1.53
CA ARG A 59 5.65 4.74 -0.93
C ARG A 59 4.50 3.89 -0.37
N VAL A 60 4.33 2.67 -0.87
CA VAL A 60 3.29 1.74 -0.41
C VAL A 60 3.87 0.53 0.34
N ARG A 61 5.16 0.57 0.67
CA ARG A 61 5.81 -0.46 1.46
C ARG A 61 5.14 -0.54 2.83
N THR A 62 4.63 -1.71 3.16
CA THR A 62 4.09 -2.00 4.49
C THR A 62 5.18 -2.62 5.35
N VAL A 63 5.12 -2.35 6.66
CA VAL A 63 6.08 -2.85 7.63
C VAL A 63 5.37 -3.51 8.80
N GLY A 64 6.04 -4.47 9.42
CA GLY A 64 5.58 -5.06 10.67
C GLY A 64 5.74 -4.11 11.86
N THR A 65 5.21 -4.48 13.02
CA THR A 65 5.33 -3.71 14.27
C THR A 65 6.80 -3.44 14.66
N ALA A 66 7.67 -4.44 14.52
CA ALA A 66 9.08 -4.32 14.89
C ALA A 66 9.83 -3.36 13.94
N GLU A 67 9.64 -3.53 12.63
CA GLU A 67 10.21 -2.66 11.60
C GLU A 67 9.69 -1.22 11.73
N GLY A 68 8.39 -1.04 11.96
CA GLY A 68 7.79 0.28 12.20
C GLY A 68 8.34 0.97 13.45
N ALA A 69 8.62 0.21 14.52
CA ALA A 69 9.28 0.75 15.71
C ALA A 69 10.72 1.19 15.41
N ALA A 70 11.46 0.40 14.62
CA ALA A 70 12.81 0.75 14.20
C ALA A 70 12.85 2.01 13.30
N LEU A 71 11.90 2.16 12.38
CA LEU A 71 11.80 3.35 11.51
C LEU A 71 11.55 4.64 12.28
N LEU A 72 10.82 4.56 13.40
CA LEU A 72 10.54 5.69 14.27
C LEU A 72 11.61 5.88 15.37
N ASP A 73 12.62 5.01 15.41
CA ASP A 73 13.64 4.95 16.47
C ASP A 73 13.04 4.90 17.89
N ILE A 74 12.08 3.98 18.08
CA ILE A 74 11.39 3.76 19.35
C ILE A 74 11.36 2.28 19.76
N ALA A 75 11.18 2.03 21.05
CA ALA A 75 10.93 0.67 21.53
C ALA A 75 9.62 0.09 20.96
N PRO A 76 9.55 -1.22 20.63
CA PRO A 76 8.33 -1.86 20.12
C PRO A 76 7.11 -1.67 21.01
N ALA A 77 7.29 -1.66 22.33
CA ALA A 77 6.21 -1.40 23.29
C ALA A 77 5.59 0.00 23.13
N ARG A 78 6.39 1.01 22.76
CA ARG A 78 5.91 2.39 22.50
C ARG A 78 5.16 2.45 21.17
N PHE A 79 5.65 1.78 20.13
CA PHE A 79 4.93 1.66 18.86
C PHE A 79 3.53 1.04 19.05
N THR A 80 3.44 -0.06 19.81
CA THR A 80 2.14 -0.69 20.12
C THR A 80 1.18 0.25 20.84
N ARG A 81 1.67 1.13 21.74
CA ARG A 81 0.83 2.15 22.37
C ARG A 81 0.30 3.18 21.37
N LEU A 82 1.14 3.63 20.42
CA LEU A 82 0.71 4.54 19.35
C LEU A 82 -0.36 3.89 18.46
N ALA A 83 -0.18 2.62 18.11
CA ALA A 83 -1.18 1.87 17.35
C ALA A 83 -2.50 1.75 18.10
N ARG A 84 -2.47 1.41 19.39
CA ARG A 84 -3.67 1.36 20.24
C ARG A 84 -4.35 2.73 20.43
N ALA A 85 -3.58 3.82 20.37
CA ALA A 85 -4.08 5.18 20.42
C ALA A 85 -4.66 5.69 19.09
N GLY A 86 -4.62 4.89 18.02
CA GLY A 86 -5.14 5.28 16.70
C GLY A 86 -4.19 6.16 15.87
N CYS A 87 -2.91 6.25 16.25
CA CYS A 87 -1.92 7.02 15.51
C CYS A 87 -1.48 6.36 14.18
N VAL A 88 -1.81 5.10 13.98
CA VAL A 88 -1.55 4.36 12.74
C VAL A 88 -2.79 3.57 12.32
N SER A 89 -3.02 3.47 11.00
CA SER A 89 -4.10 2.67 10.43
C SER A 89 -3.53 1.36 9.88
N PRO A 90 -3.91 0.19 10.41
CA PRO A 90 -3.44 -1.09 9.90
C PRO A 90 -4.07 -1.38 8.54
N VAL A 91 -3.22 -1.66 7.55
CA VAL A 91 -3.66 -2.00 6.17
C VAL A 91 -3.73 -3.50 5.93
N THR A 92 -3.07 -4.29 6.76
CA THR A 92 -3.15 -5.75 6.78
C THR A 92 -2.88 -6.22 8.19
N PHE A 93 -3.67 -7.17 8.70
CA PHE A 93 -3.42 -7.80 9.99
C PHE A 93 -3.35 -9.32 9.83
N TYR A 94 -2.43 -9.93 10.55
CA TYR A 94 -2.32 -11.38 10.65
C TYR A 94 -2.67 -11.79 12.09
N LEU A 95 -3.77 -12.50 12.26
CA LEU A 95 -4.15 -13.06 13.56
C LEU A 95 -3.30 -14.30 13.82
N ASN A 96 -2.42 -14.21 14.81
CA ASN A 96 -1.67 -15.37 15.27
C ASN A 96 -2.60 -16.33 16.04
N ARG A 97 -2.49 -17.63 15.75
CA ARG A 97 -3.28 -18.69 16.41
C ARG A 97 -3.12 -18.71 17.93
N TYR A 98 -2.00 -18.21 18.43
CA TYR A 98 -1.65 -18.24 19.85
C TYR A 98 -2.24 -17.09 20.68
N ARG A 99 -2.95 -16.12 20.06
CA ARG A 99 -3.59 -14.98 20.76
C ARG A 99 -2.68 -14.31 21.82
N ALA A 100 -1.38 -14.23 21.54
CA ALA A 100 -0.42 -13.51 22.37
C ALA A 100 -0.45 -12.02 22.06
#